data_AF-I3YGV6-F1
#
_entry.id   AF-I3YGV6-F1
#
_cell.length_a   1.000
_cell.length_b   1.000
_cell.length_c   1.000
_cell.angle_alpha   90.00
_cell.angle_beta   90.00
_cell.angle_gamma   90.00
#
_symmetry.space_group_name_H-M   'P 1'
#
loop_
_entity.id
_entity.type
_entity.pdbx_description
1 polymer ?
#
loop_
_entity_poly.entity_id
_entity_poly.type
_entity_poly.pdbx_seq_one_letter_code
_entity_poly.pdbx_strand_id
1 'polypeptide(L)' 'MTDPQPCAHFVNADGHALCLVGRNPTLDGCGRGCPAYLPDSERQPCEVWTRVMGYHRPVSAFNRGKRAEYDERRLFLEPH' A
#
# COMPACT_ATOMS: atom_id res chain seq x y z
N MET A 1 5.78 -28.62 -21.54
CA MET A 1 6.29 -27.30 -21.12
C MET A 1 5.08 -26.40 -20.94
N THR A 2 4.38 -26.58 -19.83
CA THR A 2 3.18 -25.81 -19.48
C THR A 2 3.63 -24.52 -18.81
N ASP A 3 3.23 -23.39 -19.39
CA ASP A 3 3.40 -22.04 -18.83
C ASP A 3 3.01 -21.99 -17.35
N PRO A 4 3.82 -21.40 -16.46
CA PRO A 4 3.40 -21.11 -15.11
C PRO A 4 2.98 -19.64 -14.99
N GLN A 5 1.71 -19.26 -15.19
CA GLN A 5 1.14 -17.99 -14.71
C GLN A 5 -0.37 -18.12 -14.42
N PRO A 6 -1.00 -17.38 -13.46
CA PRO A 6 -0.53 -16.16 -12.78
C PRO A 6 -0.65 -16.21 -11.22
N CYS A 7 -0.09 -15.22 -10.52
CA CYS A 7 -0.39 -14.94 -9.10
C CYS A 7 -1.92 -14.81 -8.89
N ALA A 8 -2.56 -15.25 -7.79
CA ALA A 8 -2.28 -15.07 -6.36
C ALA A 8 -3.39 -15.82 -5.58
N HIS A 9 -3.17 -16.62 -4.49
CA HIS A 9 -4.22 -17.12 -3.51
C HIS A 9 -3.75 -18.19 -2.45
N PHE A 10 -4.20 -18.15 -1.16
CA PHE A 10 -4.21 -19.26 -0.14
C PHE A 10 -5.57 -19.44 0.56
N VAL A 11 -6.25 -20.58 0.46
CA VAL A 11 -7.58 -20.79 1.10
C VAL A 11 -7.54 -20.96 2.64
N ASN A 12 -8.03 -19.96 3.41
CA ASN A 12 -8.27 -19.97 4.87
C ASN A 12 -9.12 -21.16 5.33
N ALA A 13 -9.25 -21.39 6.66
CA ALA A 13 -9.96 -22.54 7.24
C ALA A 13 -11.45 -22.71 6.81
N ASP A 14 -12.12 -21.65 6.34
CA ASP A 14 -13.45 -21.67 5.71
C ASP A 14 -13.41 -21.93 4.18
N GLY A 15 -12.23 -22.18 3.61
CA GLY A 15 -11.97 -22.36 2.17
C GLY A 15 -11.65 -21.09 1.37
N HIS A 16 -11.00 -20.05 1.94
CA HIS A 16 -10.94 -18.70 1.34
C HIS A 16 -9.56 -18.11 0.99
N ALA A 17 -9.31 -17.82 -0.28
CA ALA A 17 -7.99 -17.71 -0.89
C ALA A 17 -7.24 -16.33 -0.75
N LEU A 18 -6.17 -16.19 0.05
CA LEU A 18 -5.44 -14.94 0.29
C LEU A 18 -4.05 -14.86 -0.37
N CYS A 19 -4.03 -14.21 -1.53
CA CYS A 19 -3.05 -13.18 -1.88
C CYS A 19 -3.85 -12.17 -2.71
N LEU A 20 -4.10 -10.98 -2.16
CA LEU A 20 -5.02 -9.97 -2.71
C LEU A 20 -4.34 -8.59 -2.78
N VAL A 21 -3.28 -8.49 -3.60
CA VAL A 21 -2.51 -7.27 -3.86
C VAL A 21 -1.69 -6.82 -2.66
N GLY A 22 -0.56 -7.50 -2.42
CA GLY A 22 0.60 -7.01 -1.67
C GLY A 22 0.35 -5.80 -0.76
N ARG A 23 -0.28 -6.01 0.40
CA ARG A 23 -0.45 -4.94 1.40
C ARG A 23 0.48 -5.23 2.55
N ASN A 24 1.73 -4.84 2.32
CA ASN A 24 2.85 -4.69 3.25
C ASN A 24 4.00 -5.70 3.00
N PRO A 25 5.22 -5.23 2.65
CA PRO A 25 6.38 -6.08 2.39
C PRO A 25 6.79 -7.01 3.55
N THR A 26 6.21 -6.87 4.74
CA THR A 26 6.57 -7.66 5.91
C THR A 26 5.64 -8.81 6.25
N LEU A 27 4.47 -8.98 5.59
CA LEU A 27 3.47 -9.99 6.00
C LEU A 27 2.88 -10.88 4.90
N ASP A 28 3.11 -10.59 3.62
CA ASP A 28 2.61 -11.45 2.55
C ASP A 28 3.66 -12.53 2.21
N GLY A 29 3.39 -13.79 2.55
CA GLY A 29 4.29 -14.94 2.41
C GLY A 29 4.71 -15.33 0.98
N CYS A 30 4.45 -14.51 -0.04
CA CYS A 30 5.05 -14.69 -1.36
C CYS A 30 6.38 -13.92 -1.41
N GLY A 31 7.50 -14.62 -1.57
CA GLY A 31 8.83 -13.98 -1.69
C GLY A 31 9.00 -13.16 -2.98
N ARG A 32 10.26 -12.79 -3.29
CA ARG A 32 10.68 -12.03 -4.51
C ARG A 32 10.31 -12.64 -5.88
N GLY A 33 9.58 -13.76 -5.92
CA GLY A 33 9.16 -14.46 -7.14
C GLY A 33 7.71 -14.17 -7.58
N CYS A 34 6.99 -13.27 -6.93
CA CYS A 34 5.62 -12.93 -7.31
C CYS A 34 5.59 -11.97 -8.51
N PRO A 35 4.84 -12.26 -9.59
CA PRO A 35 4.73 -11.34 -10.73
C PRO A 35 4.05 -10.00 -10.40
N ALA A 36 3.34 -9.89 -9.26
CA ALA A 36 2.81 -8.62 -8.77
C ALA A 36 3.82 -7.82 -7.91
N TYR A 37 4.95 -8.42 -7.55
CA TYR A 37 6.03 -7.73 -6.86
C TYR A 37 6.87 -6.95 -7.86
N LEU A 38 6.80 -5.63 -7.79
CA LEU A 38 7.69 -4.72 -8.51
C LEU A 38 8.81 -4.26 -7.58
N PRO A 39 10.09 -4.29 -8.02
CA PRO A 39 11.18 -3.67 -7.28
C PRO A 39 10.99 -2.15 -7.25
N ASP A 40 11.49 -1.48 -6.21
CA ASP A 40 11.28 -0.04 -6.00
C ASP A 40 11.77 0.83 -7.16
N SER A 41 12.79 0.38 -7.90
CA SER A 41 13.31 1.07 -9.10
C SER A 41 12.33 1.09 -10.27
N GLU A 42 11.40 0.14 -10.34
CA GLU A 42 10.39 0.04 -11.40
C GLU A 42 9.06 0.68 -10.98
N ARG A 43 8.88 0.96 -9.69
CA ARG A 43 7.68 1.62 -9.17
C ARG A 43 7.63 3.08 -9.60
N GLN A 44 6.45 3.51 -10.04
CA GLN A 44 6.20 4.92 -10.28
C GLN A 44 5.86 5.62 -8.95
N PRO A 45 6.49 6.76 -8.63
CA PRO A 45 6.15 7.51 -7.43
C PRO A 45 4.72 8.05 -7.54
N CYS A 46 3.90 7.76 -6.53
CA CYS A 46 2.54 8.27 -6.46
C CYS A 46 2.50 9.52 -5.59
N GLU A 47 1.92 10.60 -6.11
CA GLU A 47 1.67 11.78 -5.29
C GLU A 47 0.34 11.65 -4.54
N VAL A 48 0.39 11.87 -3.24
CA VAL A 48 -0.80 11.84 -2.38
C VAL A 48 -1.34 13.25 -2.22
N TRP A 49 -2.63 13.42 -2.48
CA TRP A 49 -3.33 14.69 -2.39
C TRP A 49 -4.32 14.67 -1.24
N THR A 50 -4.38 15.76 -0.48
CA THR A 50 -5.28 15.88 0.67
C THR A 50 -5.94 17.25 0.70
N ARG A 51 -7.05 17.34 1.43
CA ARG A 51 -7.83 18.58 1.57
C ARG A 51 -7.28 19.43 2.70
N VAL A 52 -6.81 20.62 2.38
CA VAL A 52 -6.35 21.61 3.35
C VAL A 52 -7.25 22.84 3.25
N MET A 53 -8.01 23.15 4.30
CA MET A 53 -8.86 24.35 4.40
C MET A 53 -9.79 24.61 3.20
N GLY A 54 -10.19 23.57 2.46
CA GLY A 54 -11.15 23.69 1.36
C GLY A 54 -10.64 23.30 -0.03
N TYR A 55 -9.32 23.29 -0.26
CA TYR A 55 -8.73 22.95 -1.56
C TYR A 55 -7.83 21.73 -1.48
N HIS A 56 -7.58 21.11 -2.64
CA HIS A 56 -6.66 19.97 -2.75
C HIS A 56 -5.22 20.48 -2.85
N ARG A 57 -4.37 19.94 -1.98
CA ARG A 57 -2.95 20.24 -1.93
C ARG A 57 -2.17 18.94 -1.87
N PRO A 58 -1.08 18.79 -2.64
CA PRO A 58 -0.26 17.60 -2.53
C PRO A 58 0.47 17.60 -1.18
N VAL A 59 0.58 16.42 -0.59
CA VAL A 59 1.26 16.22 0.70
C VAL A 59 2.75 16.57 0.59
N SER A 60 3.36 16.33 -0.58
CA SER A 60 4.74 16.71 -0.92
C SER A 60 5.02 18.21 -0.71
N ALA A 61 4.02 19.07 -0.92
CA ALA A 61 4.14 20.51 -0.80
C ALA A 61 3.98 21.02 0.65
N PHE A 62 3.80 20.15 1.65
CA PHE A 62 3.60 20.60 3.03
C PHE A 62 4.82 21.36 3.55
N ASN A 63 4.57 22.55 4.11
CA ASN A 63 5.61 23.32 4.79
C ASN A 63 5.83 22.75 6.20
N ARG A 64 6.86 23.23 6.90
CA ARG A 64 7.22 22.73 8.24
C ARG A 64 6.07 22.84 9.24
N GLY A 65 5.33 23.95 9.24
CA GLY A 65 4.18 24.15 10.12
C GLY A 65 3.05 23.18 9.86
N LYS A 66 2.71 22.93 8.58
CA LYS A 66 1.62 22.00 8.23
C LYS A 66 1.96 20.54 8.55
N ARG A 67 3.25 20.16 8.44
CA ARG A 67 3.73 18.84 8.87
C ARG A 67 3.56 18.66 10.38
N ALA A 68 4.03 19.61 11.19
CA ALA A 68 3.86 19.55 12.64
C ALA A 68 2.38 19.48 13.06
N GLU A 69 1.53 20.32 12.47
CA GLU A 69 0.07 20.28 12.72
C GLU A 69 -0.55 18.93 12.31
N TYR A 70 -0.03 18.27 11.27
CA TYR A 70 -0.52 16.96 10.84
C TYR A 70 -0.08 15.84 11.79
N ASP A 71 1.16 15.89 12.26
CA ASP A 71 1.75 14.88 13.16
C ASP A 71 1.06 14.87 14.54
N GLU A 72 0.52 16.02 14.97
CA GLU A 72 -0.26 16.14 16.20
C GLU A 72 -1.70 15.59 16.08
N ARG A 73 -2.15 15.22 14.88
CA ARG A 73 -3.51 14.70 14.67
C ARG A 73 -3.63 13.27 15.16
N ARG A 74 -4.71 12.98 15.88
CA ARG A 74 -5.10 11.60 16.20
C ARG A 74 -5.74 10.94 14.99
N LEU A 75 -5.06 9.94 14.45
CA LEU A 75 -5.57 9.11 13.35
C LEU A 75 -6.51 8.04 13.90
N PHE A 76 -7.58 7.76 13.15
CA PHE A 76 -8.38 6.57 13.37
C PHE A 76 -7.60 5.36 12.86
N LEU A 77 -7.43 4.36 13.72
CA LEU A 77 -6.87 3.07 13.36
C LEU A 77 -8.03 2.09 13.27
N GLU A 78 -8.27 1.56 12.06
CA GLU A 78 -9.23 0.50 11.87
C GLU A 78 -8.76 -0.75 12.64
N PRO A 79 -9.59 -1.36 13.51
CA PRO A 79 -9.25 -2.62 14.15
C PRO A 79 -9.19 -3.72 13.09
N HIS A 80 -8.08 -4.47 13.11
CA HIS A 80 -7.81 -5.58 12.20
C HIS A 80 -8.67 -6.81 12.51
#